data_AF-A0A486R6H9-F1
#
_entry.id   AF-A0A486R6H9-F1
#
_cell.length_a   1.000
_cell.length_b   1.000
_cell.length_c   1.000
_cell.angle_alpha   90.00
_cell.angle_beta   90.00
_cell.angle_gamma   90.00
#
_symmetry.space_group_name_H-M   'P 1'
#
loop_
_entity.id
_entity.type
_entity.pdbx_description
1 polymer ?
#
loop_
_entity_poly.entity_id
_entity_poly.type
_entity_poly.pdbx_seq_one_letter_code
_entity_poly.pdbx_strand_id
1 'polypeptide(L)'
;MGKMVIQILAAVAEAEQERILERTNEGRIAAMASGVKFGRKPHRQSDMVRELITQDAPEKTILEKTGVSRATFYRLKKRTRIEQIGVIREKTKR
;
A
#
# COMPACT_ATOMS: atom_id res chain seq x y z
N MET A 1 -7.35 -43.50 -22.31
CA MET A 1 -8.56 -42.85 -21.76
C MET A 1 -8.29 -41.91 -20.57
N GLY A 2 -7.28 -42.15 -19.73
CA GLY A 2 -6.98 -41.26 -18.59
C GLY A 2 -6.57 -39.82 -18.93
N LYS A 3 -5.87 -39.60 -20.05
CA LYS A 3 -5.41 -38.26 -20.48
C LYS A 3 -6.57 -37.27 -20.67
N MET A 4 -7.68 -37.72 -21.26
CA MET A 4 -8.85 -36.87 -21.51
C MET A 4 -9.57 -36.50 -20.21
N VAL A 5 -9.70 -37.44 -19.28
CA VAL A 5 -10.31 -37.19 -17.97
C VAL A 5 -9.50 -36.15 -17.18
N ILE A 6 -8.17 -36.26 -17.18
CA ILE A 6 -7.30 -35.29 -16.52
C ILE A 6 -7.45 -33.89 -17.14
N GLN A 7 -7.54 -33.80 -18.46
CA GLN A 7 -7.71 -32.51 -19.15
C GLN A 7 -9.05 -31.85 -18.83
N ILE A 8 -10.14 -32.62 -18.78
CA ILE A 8 -11.45 -32.10 -18.41
C ILE A 8 -11.44 -31.60 -16.96
N LEU A 9 -10.88 -32.38 -16.04
CA LEU A 9 -10.79 -31.98 -14.63
C LEU A 9 -9.93 -30.72 -14.45
N ALA A 10 -8.83 -30.60 -15.19
CA ALA A 10 -7.99 -29.41 -15.19
C ALA A 10 -8.76 -28.18 -15.71
N ALA A 11 -9.46 -28.30 -16.84
CA ALA A 11 -10.25 -27.21 -17.41
C ALA A 11 -11.38 -26.75 -16.48
N VAL A 12 -12.04 -27.69 -15.79
CA VAL A 12 -13.08 -27.36 -14.78
C VAL A 12 -12.47 -26.63 -13.58
N ALA A 13 -11.31 -27.08 -13.11
CA ALA A 13 -10.62 -26.43 -12.00
C ALA A 13 -10.18 -24.99 -12.35
N GLU A 14 -9.66 -24.79 -13.56
CA GLU A 14 -9.28 -23.46 -14.07
C GLU A 14 -10.49 -22.53 -14.16
N ALA A 15 -11.61 -23.00 -14.72
CA ALA A 15 -12.83 -22.20 -14.84
C ALA A 15 -13.41 -21.79 -13.48
N GLU A 16 -13.37 -22.66 -12.47
CA GLU A 16 -13.82 -22.30 -11.13
C GLU A 16 -12.87 -21.32 -10.44
N GLN A 17 -11.55 -21.49 -10.63
CA GLN A 17 -10.57 -20.54 -10.11
C GLN A 17 -10.75 -19.14 -10.71
N GLU A 18 -11.00 -19.06 -12.02
CA GLU A 18 -11.29 -17.79 -12.70
C GLU A 18 -12.54 -17.12 -12.14
N ARG A 19 -13.64 -17.87 -11.96
CA ARG A 19 -14.88 -17.37 -11.34
C ARG A 19 -14.66 -16.82 -9.92
N ILE A 20 -13.84 -17.48 -9.10
CA ILE A 20 -13.51 -16.99 -7.75
C ILE A 20 -12.72 -15.68 -7.84
N LEU A 21 -11.76 -15.58 -8.75
CA LEU A 21 -10.95 -14.38 -8.96
C LEU A 21 -11.80 -13.20 -9.45
N GLU A 22 -12.73 -13.44 -10.37
CA GLU A 22 -13.69 -12.42 -10.86
C GLU A 22 -14.51 -11.86 -9.69
N ARG A 23 -15.16 -12.73 -8.91
CA ARG A 23 -16.01 -12.32 -7.79
C ARG A 23 -15.23 -11.59 -6.69
N THR A 24 -14.02 -12.05 -6.38
CA THR A 24 -13.17 -11.37 -5.39
C THR A 24 -12.67 -10.01 -5.89
N ASN A 25 -12.40 -9.88 -7.19
CA ASN A 25 -12.04 -8.61 -7.80
C ASN A 25 -13.21 -7.62 -7.78
N GLU A 26 -14.42 -8.05 -8.15
CA GLU A 26 -15.63 -7.24 -8.07
C GLU A 26 -15.86 -6.72 -6.65
N GLY A 27 -15.81 -7.62 -5.65
CA GLY A 27 -15.95 -7.23 -4.25
C GLY A 27 -14.85 -6.27 -3.77
N ARG A 28 -13.60 -6.50 -4.20
CA ARG A 28 -12.48 -5.59 -3.90
C ARG A 28 -12.71 -4.21 -4.51
N ILE A 29 -13.18 -4.12 -5.76
CA ILE A 29 -13.49 -2.84 -6.42
C ILE A 29 -14.61 -2.10 -5.67
N ALA A 30 -15.70 -2.79 -5.32
CA ALA A 30 -16.79 -2.20 -4.54
C ALA A 30 -16.32 -1.69 -3.16
N ALA A 31 -15.46 -2.44 -2.48
CA ALA A 31 -14.88 -2.03 -1.20
C ALA A 31 -13.94 -0.82 -1.35
N MET A 32 -13.11 -0.78 -2.39
CA MET A 32 -12.26 0.39 -2.69
C MET A 32 -13.12 1.63 -2.98
N ALA A 33 -14.20 1.49 -3.75
CA ALA A 33 -15.14 2.57 -4.03
C ALA A 33 -15.86 3.06 -2.75
N SER A 34 -16.11 2.15 -1.80
CA SER A 34 -16.65 2.47 -0.47
C SER A 34 -15.61 3.09 0.47
N GLY A 35 -14.38 3.32 0.03
CA GLY A 35 -13.31 3.95 0.80
C GLY A 35 -12.55 3.02 1.74
N VAL A 36 -12.71 1.70 1.62
CA VAL A 36 -11.95 0.73 2.40
C VAL A 36 -10.47 0.83 2.02
N LYS A 37 -9.62 1.17 2.99
CA LYS A 37 -8.16 1.24 2.79
C LYS A 37 -7.54 -0.15 2.87
N PHE A 38 -7.09 -0.66 1.72
CA PHE A 38 -6.38 -1.93 1.62
C PHE A 38 -4.90 -1.83 1.99
N GLY A 39 -4.28 -2.99 2.20
CA GLY A 39 -2.85 -3.11 2.49
C GLY A 39 -2.53 -3.06 3.99
N ARG A 40 -1.23 -3.10 4.31
CA ARG A 40 -0.75 -3.08 5.69
C ARG A 40 -1.01 -1.71 6.31
N LYS A 41 -1.59 -1.70 7.51
CA LYS A 41 -1.76 -0.46 8.29
C LYS A 41 -0.42 0.25 8.49
N PRO A 42 -0.36 1.59 8.39
CA PRO A 42 0.84 2.36 8.68
C PRO A 42 1.38 2.08 10.09
N HIS A 43 2.66 2.35 10.31
CA HIS A 43 3.23 2.26 11.65
C HIS A 43 2.53 3.26 12.57
N ARG A 44 2.26 2.89 13.83
CA ARG A 44 1.47 3.71 14.77
C ARG A 44 2.01 5.13 14.94
N GLN A 45 3.33 5.30 14.87
CA GLN A 45 4.03 6.58 15.00
C GLN A 45 4.38 7.24 13.66
N SER A 46 3.82 6.79 12.54
CA SER A 46 4.14 7.37 11.22
C SER A 46 3.81 8.86 11.15
N ASP A 47 2.72 9.28 11.79
CA ASP A 47 2.27 10.68 11.75
C ASP A 47 3.17 11.58 12.60
N MET A 48 3.52 11.14 13.81
CA MET A 48 4.51 11.83 14.64
C MET A 48 5.88 11.95 13.95
N VAL A 49 6.32 10.90 13.23
CA VAL A 49 7.57 10.97 12.44
C VAL A 49 7.46 12.00 11.33
N ARG A 50 6.31 12.08 10.63
CA ARG A 50 6.10 13.08 9.56
C ARG A 50 6.12 14.50 10.11
N GLU A 51 5.46 14.75 11.23
CA GLU A 51 5.46 16.05 11.91
C GLU A 51 6.87 16.49 12.30
N LEU A 52 7.64 15.59 12.93
CA LEU A 52 9.02 15.88 13.32
C LEU A 52 9.94 16.11 12.10
N ILE A 53 9.71 15.41 10.99
CA ILE A 53 10.42 15.66 9.73
C ILE A 53 10.08 17.05 9.17
N THR A 54 8.81 17.47 9.24
CA THR A 54 8.42 18.81 8.78
C THR A 54 8.96 19.93 9.68
N GLN A 55 9.21 19.65 10.95
CA GLN A 55 9.86 20.56 11.90
C GLN A 55 11.40 20.56 11.81
N ASP A 56 11.97 19.84 10.84
CA ASP A 56 13.42 19.69 10.63
C ASP A 56 14.17 19.15 11.87
N ALA A 57 13.53 18.28 12.65
CA ALA A 57 14.15 17.67 13.82
C ALA A 57 15.29 16.69 13.43
N PRO A 58 16.34 16.55 14.26
CA PRO A 58 17.44 15.64 13.97
C PRO A 58 16.99 14.18 13.91
N GLU A 59 17.53 13.41 12.95
CA GLU A 59 17.19 11.98 12.76
C GLU A 59 17.30 11.19 14.08
N LYS A 60 18.41 11.37 14.81
CA LYS A 60 18.66 10.65 16.07
C LYS A 60 17.51 10.87 17.07
N THR A 61 17.10 12.12 17.24
CA THR A 61 16.01 12.50 18.15
C THR A 61 14.68 11.90 17.70
N ILE A 62 14.41 11.84 16.39
CA ILE A 62 13.19 11.23 15.87
C ILE A 62 13.18 9.72 16.16
N LEU A 63 14.29 9.02 15.91
CA LEU A 63 14.39 7.57 16.14
C LEU A 63 14.22 7.23 17.63
N GLU A 64 14.85 7.99 18.53
CA GLU A 64 14.73 7.78 19.97
C GLU A 64 13.31 8.04 20.49
N LYS A 65 12.66 9.12 20.05
CA LYS A 65 11.29 9.46 20.48
C LYS A 65 10.23 8.54 19.90
N THR A 66 10.41 8.08 18.68
CA THR A 66 9.38 7.31 17.95
C THR A 66 9.65 5.81 17.93
N GLY A 67 10.83 5.33 18.32
CA GLY A 67 11.18 3.91 18.32
C GLY A 67 11.10 3.23 16.95
N VAL A 68 10.96 3.99 15.86
CA VAL A 68 10.88 3.41 14.51
C VAL A 68 12.26 2.96 14.03
N SER A 69 12.31 1.91 13.21
CA SER A 69 13.56 1.50 12.58
C SER A 69 14.09 2.58 11.62
N ARG A 70 15.41 2.68 11.47
CA ARG A 70 16.05 3.57 10.47
C ARG A 70 15.46 3.40 9.08
N ALA A 71 15.25 2.15 8.64
CA ALA A 71 14.63 1.86 7.35
C ALA A 71 13.20 2.46 7.21
N THR A 72 12.42 2.45 8.29
CA THR A 72 11.09 3.06 8.31
C THR A 72 11.18 4.58 8.28
N PHE A 73 12.11 5.18 9.02
CA PHE A 73 12.36 6.62 8.97
C PHE A 73 12.71 7.09 7.55
N TYR A 74 13.70 6.47 6.90
CA TYR A 74 14.09 6.87 5.53
C TYR A 74 12.97 6.65 4.50
N ARG A 75 12.18 5.58 4.64
CA ARG A 75 11.00 5.35 3.78
C ARG A 75 9.96 6.46 3.96
N LEU A 76 9.70 6.88 5.20
CA LEU A 76 8.78 7.97 5.50
C LEU A 76 9.33 9.32 5.01
N LYS A 77 10.60 9.65 5.28
CA LYS A 77 11.27 10.87 4.80
C LYS A 77 11.21 11.01 3.28
N LYS A 78 11.49 9.92 2.55
CA LYS A 78 11.38 9.90 1.08
C LYS A 78 9.94 10.18 0.63
N ARG A 79 8.95 9.55 1.27
CA ARG A 79 7.53 9.74 0.95
C ARG A 79 7.07 11.18 1.20
N THR A 80 7.40 11.74 2.37
CA THR A 80 7.08 13.14 2.71
C THR A 80 7.70 14.12 1.73
N ARG A 81 8.95 13.90 1.30
CA ARG A 81 9.61 14.76 0.30
C ARG A 81 8.89 14.72 -1.06
N ILE A 82 8.44 13.55 -1.50
CA ILE A 82 7.70 13.41 -2.77
C ILE A 82 6.35 14.14 -2.68
N GLU A 83 5.64 14.00 -1.57
CA GLU A 83 4.37 14.69 -1.32
C GLU A 83 4.55 16.21 -1.38
N GLN A 84 5.61 16.76 -0.78
CA GLN A 84 5.93 18.19 -0.84
C GLN A 84 6.21 18.69 -2.26
N ILE A 85 6.97 17.92 -3.06
CA ILE A 85 7.29 18.28 -4.46
C ILE A 85 6.01 18.28 -5.33
N GLY A 86 5.12 17.32 -5.12
CA GLY A 86 3.84 17.25 -5.84
C GLY A 86 2.98 18.50 -5.60
N VAL A 87 2.85 18.91 -4.34
CA VAL A 87 2.10 20.11 -3.95
C VAL A 87 2.68 21.38 -4.58
N ILE A 88 4.01 21.50 -4.64
CA ILE A 88 4.66 22.66 -5.28
C ILE A 88 4.32 22.71 -6.78
N ARG A 89 4.42 21.57 -7.49
CA ARG A 89 4.12 21.49 -8.92
C ARG A 89 2.66 21.83 -9.26
N GLU A 90 1.70 21.45 -8.42
CA GLU A 90 0.30 21.84 -8.63
C GLU A 90 0.07 23.34 -8.40
N LYS A 91 0.76 23.94 -7.41
CA LYS A 91 0.64 25.38 -7.14
C LYS A 91 1.25 26.25 -8.24
N THR A 92 2.32 25.81 -8.90
CA THR A 92 2.96 26.57 -10.00
C THR A 92 2.21 26.46 -11.34
N LYS A 93 1.23 25.56 -11.45
CA LYS A 93 0.48 25.30 -12.70
C LYS A 93 -0.84 26.07 -12.82
N ARG A 94 -1.19 26.86 -11.81
CA ARG A 94 -2.27 27.87 -11.83
C ARG A 94 -1.67 29.24 -12.10
#